data_AF-A0A7Y6MFF9-F1
#
_entry.id   AF-A0A7Y6MFF9-F1
#
_cell.length_a   1.000
_cell.length_b   1.000
_cell.length_c   1.000
_cell.angle_alpha   90.00
_cell.angle_beta   90.00
_cell.angle_gamma   90.00
#
_symmetry.space_group_name_H-M   'P 1'
#
loop_
_entity.id
_entity.type
_entity.pdbx_description
1 polymer ?
#
loop_
_entity_poly.entity_id
_entity_poly.type
_entity_poly.pdbx_seq_one_letter_code
_entity_poly.pdbx_strand_id
1 'polypeptide(L)'
;MSRFLFMVRPGALRWMSHGAFGLLLVSALIATARDGGTAAAAGGALLGGLYVAWTLLEAELVPARPRLALLWLLPLVLAWAVLAVAAQPFVWLVLPIALTCARALPPWAGAFTASVLTCTSAVLLISHAGL
;
A
#
# COMPACT_ATOMS: atom_id res chain seq x y z
N MET A 1 -21.33 -3.75 28.83
CA MET A 1 -20.29 -4.53 28.13
C MET A 1 -19.86 -3.80 26.86
N SER A 2 -19.22 -2.62 26.99
CA SER A 2 -18.98 -1.73 25.83
C SER A 2 -17.70 -0.88 26.00
N ARG A 3 -16.65 -1.44 26.62
CA ARG A 3 -15.37 -0.72 26.85
C ARG A 3 -14.13 -1.47 26.37
N PHE A 4 -14.28 -2.61 25.70
CA PHE A 4 -13.15 -3.42 25.22
C PHE A 4 -12.71 -3.12 23.78
N LEU A 5 -13.39 -2.24 23.04
CA LEU A 5 -13.18 -2.11 21.59
C LEU A 5 -12.32 -0.91 21.11
N PHE A 6 -11.84 -0.03 21.99
CA PHE A 6 -11.15 1.18 21.49
C PHE A 6 -9.93 1.59 22.32
N MET A 7 -9.07 0.61 22.60
CA MET A 7 -7.69 0.90 23.00
C MET A 7 -6.68 0.25 22.05
N VAL A 8 -7.00 0.24 20.75
CA VAL A 8 -5.97 0.04 19.73
C VAL A 8 -5.11 1.30 19.79
N ARG A 9 -3.95 1.20 20.45
CA ARG A 9 -2.95 2.27 20.43
C ARG A 9 -2.74 2.69 18.97
N PRO A 10 -2.82 3.98 18.61
CA PRO A 10 -2.66 4.42 17.22
C PRO A 10 -1.34 3.95 16.59
N GLY A 11 -0.30 3.68 17.41
CA GLY A 11 0.93 3.03 16.97
C GLY A 11 0.78 1.57 16.52
N ALA A 12 -0.11 0.79 17.13
CA ALA A 12 -0.31 -0.62 16.78
C ALA A 12 -0.84 -0.80 15.35
N LEU A 13 -1.81 0.03 14.95
CA LEU A 13 -2.37 0.01 13.60
C LEU A 13 -1.30 0.39 12.54
N ARG A 14 -0.44 1.37 12.84
CA ARG A 14 0.70 1.72 11.97
C ARG A 14 1.65 0.54 11.81
N TRP A 15 2.07 -0.06 12.92
CA TRP A 15 2.95 -1.24 12.92
C TRP A 15 2.37 -2.43 12.15
N MET A 16 1.08 -2.71 12.30
CA MET A 16 0.40 -3.76 11.55
C MET A 16 0.44 -3.48 10.05
N SER A 17 0.21 -2.23 9.62
CA SER A 17 0.26 -1.88 8.20
C SER A 17 1.66 -2.04 7.60
N HIS A 18 2.71 -1.67 8.35
CA HIS A 18 4.10 -1.82 7.91
C HIS A 18 4.53 -3.30 7.87
N GLY A 19 4.12 -4.08 8.88
CA GLY A 19 4.36 -5.53 8.92
C GLY A 19 3.65 -6.25 7.77
N ALA A 20 2.38 -5.91 7.52
CA ALA A 20 1.62 -6.45 6.39
C ALA A 20 2.27 -6.07 5.05
N PHE A 21 2.69 -4.81 4.88
CA PHE A 21 3.41 -4.38 3.69
C PHE A 21 4.71 -5.18 3.48
N GLY A 22 5.54 -5.31 4.51
CA GLY A 22 6.80 -6.06 4.43
C GLY A 22 6.58 -7.53 4.06
N LEU A 23 5.62 -8.18 4.72
CA LEU A 23 5.30 -9.59 4.45
C LEU A 23 4.77 -9.80 3.02
N LEU A 24 3.82 -8.97 2.60
CA LEU A 24 3.25 -9.04 1.26
C LEU A 24 4.27 -8.70 0.18
N LEU A 25 5.16 -7.74 0.44
CA LEU A 25 6.21 -7.38 -0.51
C LEU A 25 7.22 -8.52 -0.67
N VAL A 26 7.71 -9.09 0.44
CA VAL A 26 8.67 -10.20 0.38
C VAL A 26 8.06 -11.41 -0.31
N SER A 27 6.80 -11.76 -0.01
CA SER A 27 6.12 -12.87 -0.70
C SER A 27 5.93 -12.59 -2.19
N ALA A 28 5.55 -11.37 -2.58
CA ALA A 28 5.43 -10.97 -3.98
C ALA A 28 6.78 -11.01 -4.73
N LEU A 29 7.86 -10.56 -4.08
CA LEU A 29 9.22 -10.63 -4.62
C LEU A 29 9.68 -12.09 -4.81
N ILE A 30 9.42 -12.96 -3.83
CA ILE A 30 9.75 -14.38 -3.94
C ILE A 30 8.98 -15.04 -5.07
N ALA A 31 7.66 -14.78 -5.18
CA ALA A 31 6.83 -15.31 -6.24
C ALA A 31 7.32 -14.86 -7.62
N THR A 32 7.48 -13.55 -7.81
CA THR A 32 7.94 -12.99 -9.10
C THR A 32 9.37 -13.39 -9.47
N ALA A 33 10.27 -13.55 -8.50
CA ALA A 33 11.61 -14.07 -8.76
C ALA A 33 11.60 -15.54 -9.21
N ARG A 34 10.69 -16.37 -8.66
CA ARG A 34 10.51 -17.77 -9.11
C ARG A 34 9.99 -17.85 -10.54
N ASP A 35 9.15 -16.90 -10.94
CA ASP A 35 8.58 -16.82 -12.29
C ASP A 35 9.53 -16.12 -13.30
N GLY A 36 10.75 -15.76 -12.91
CA GLY A 36 11.76 -15.13 -13.77
C GLY A 36 11.53 -13.64 -14.06
N GLY A 37 10.57 -13.00 -13.39
CA GLY A 37 10.19 -11.60 -13.59
C GLY A 37 11.15 -10.59 -12.95
N THR A 38 12.39 -10.51 -13.43
CA THR A 38 13.45 -9.65 -12.86
C THR A 38 13.08 -8.16 -12.84
N ALA A 39 12.43 -7.67 -13.89
CA ALA A 39 11.96 -6.28 -13.96
C ALA A 39 10.88 -5.96 -12.91
N ALA A 40 9.91 -6.87 -12.70
CA ALA A 40 8.86 -6.71 -11.70
C ALA A 40 9.43 -6.80 -10.27
N ALA A 41 10.40 -7.69 -10.04
CA ALA A 41 11.10 -7.78 -8.77
C ALA A 41 11.89 -6.50 -8.44
N ALA A 42 12.61 -5.94 -9.42
CA ALA A 42 13.32 -4.67 -9.26
C ALA A 42 12.35 -3.52 -8.97
N GLY A 43 11.22 -3.45 -9.69
CA GLY A 43 10.16 -2.49 -9.43
C GLY A 43 9.56 -2.65 -8.03
N GLY A 44 9.32 -3.89 -7.58
CA GLY A 44 8.87 -4.19 -6.22
C GLY A 44 9.86 -3.71 -5.16
N ALA A 45 11.16 -3.90 -5.37
CA ALA A 45 12.19 -3.40 -4.46
C ALA A 45 12.18 -1.86 -4.39
N LEU A 46 12.02 -1.17 -5.54
CA LEU A 46 11.87 0.29 -5.59
C LEU A 46 10.61 0.75 -4.86
N LEU A 47 9.48 0.07 -5.04
CA LEU A 47 8.24 0.35 -4.32
C LEU A 47 8.44 0.19 -2.81
N GLY A 48 9.19 -0.84 -2.38
CA GLY A 48 9.59 -1.03 -1.00
C GLY A 48 10.40 0.14 -0.44
N GLY A 49 11.39 0.61 -1.21
CA GLY A 49 12.17 1.79 -0.85
C GLY A 49 11.32 3.06 -0.72
N LEU A 50 10.41 3.30 -1.67
CA LEU A 50 9.46 4.42 -1.62
C LEU A 50 8.56 4.35 -0.37
N TYR A 51 8.11 3.15 -0.01
CA TYR A 51 7.29 2.94 1.18
C TYR A 51 8.08 3.22 2.46
N VAL A 52 9.34 2.75 2.57
CA VAL A 52 10.20 3.04 3.72
C VAL A 52 10.50 4.54 3.82
N ALA A 53 10.79 5.20 2.71
CA ALA A 53 10.98 6.66 2.72
C ALA A 53 9.72 7.38 3.19
N TRP A 54 8.53 6.93 2.78
CA TRP A 54 7.27 7.44 3.31
C TRP A 54 7.15 7.24 4.83
N THR A 55 7.48 6.06 5.38
CA THR A 55 7.33 5.82 6.82
C THR A 55 8.20 6.74 7.68
N LEU A 56 9.40 7.08 7.19
CA LEU A 56 10.32 8.00 7.84
C LEU A 56 9.81 9.45 7.81
N LEU A 57 9.14 9.83 6.73
CA LEU A 57 8.67 11.20 6.50
C LEU A 57 7.23 11.45 6.99
N GLU A 58 6.43 10.40 7.18
CA GLU A 58 4.99 10.47 7.50
C GLU A 58 4.71 11.39 8.70
N ALA A 59 5.50 11.24 9.77
CA ALA A 59 5.30 11.97 11.03
C ALA A 59 5.50 13.49 10.87
N GLU A 60 6.33 13.91 9.91
CA GLU A 60 6.64 15.32 9.67
C GLU A 60 5.73 15.91 8.57
N LEU A 61 5.54 15.16 7.47
CA LEU A 61 4.83 15.64 6.28
C LEU A 61 3.33 15.81 6.49
N VAL A 62 2.68 14.86 7.17
CA VAL A 62 1.21 14.87 7.33
C VAL A 62 0.73 16.11 8.10
N PRO A 63 1.29 16.47 9.27
CA PRO A 63 0.84 17.67 9.99
C PRO A 63 1.35 18.97 9.36
N ALA A 64 2.57 19.01 8.83
CA ALA A 64 3.18 20.27 8.39
C ALA A 64 2.88 20.62 6.93
N ARG A 65 2.77 19.64 6.03
CA ARG A 65 2.72 19.84 4.57
C ARG A 65 1.84 18.80 3.87
N PRO A 66 0.50 18.86 4.02
CA PRO A 66 -0.42 17.87 3.46
C PRO A 66 -0.35 17.76 1.92
N ARG A 67 -0.01 18.84 1.21
CA ARG A 67 0.21 18.80 -0.25
C ARG A 67 1.44 17.97 -0.63
N LEU A 68 2.51 18.06 0.15
CA LEU A 68 3.72 17.27 -0.09
C LEU A 68 3.47 15.79 0.24
N ALA A 69 2.66 15.52 1.27
CA ALA A 69 2.18 14.17 1.55
C ALA A 69 1.41 13.58 0.36
N LEU A 70 0.50 14.34 -0.25
CA LEU A 70 -0.21 13.92 -1.47
C LEU A 70 0.75 13.64 -2.64
N LEU A 71 1.72 14.52 -2.86
CA LEU A 71 2.72 14.36 -3.92
C LEU A 71 3.60 13.13 -3.69
N TRP A 72 3.76 12.66 -2.45
CA TRP A 72 4.50 11.44 -2.15
C TRP A 72 3.64 10.17 -2.28
N LEU A 73 2.35 10.26 -1.95
CA LEU A 73 1.42 9.14 -2.09
C LEU A 73 1.12 8.83 -3.56
N LEU A 74 1.08 9.85 -4.42
CA LEU A 74 0.83 9.68 -5.85
C LEU A 74 1.81 8.70 -6.53
N PRO A 75 3.15 8.87 -6.45
CA PRO A 75 4.09 7.93 -7.05
C PRO A 75 4.03 6.55 -6.38
N LEU A 76 3.74 6.46 -5.07
CA LEU A 76 3.57 5.18 -4.38
C LEU A 76 2.40 4.38 -4.96
N VAL A 77 1.24 5.04 -5.16
CA VAL A 77 0.05 4.42 -5.74
C VAL A 77 0.26 4.08 -7.21
N LEU A 78 0.89 4.97 -7.99
CA LEU A 78 1.18 4.71 -9.40
C LEU A 78 2.17 3.54 -9.59
N ALA A 79 3.25 3.52 -8.81
CA ALA A 79 4.22 2.43 -8.84
C ALA A 79 3.57 1.09 -8.48
N TRP A 80 2.70 1.08 -7.47
CA TRP A 80 1.89 -0.08 -7.14
C TRP A 80 0.97 -0.50 -8.30
N ALA A 81 0.23 0.43 -8.90
CA ALA A 81 -0.71 0.11 -9.97
C ALA A 81 0.00 -0.54 -11.17
N VAL A 82 1.15 0.00 -11.57
CA VAL A 82 1.99 -0.57 -12.63
C VAL A 82 2.44 -2.00 -12.28
N LEU A 83 2.92 -2.22 -11.06
CA LEU A 83 3.34 -3.55 -10.60
C LEU A 83 2.18 -4.55 -10.50
N ALA A 84 1.03 -4.09 -10.03
CA ALA A 84 -0.17 -4.90 -9.87
C ALA A 84 -0.75 -5.34 -11.24
N VAL A 85 -0.64 -4.48 -12.27
CA VAL A 85 -0.94 -4.86 -13.66
C VAL A 85 0.08 -5.86 -14.18
N ALA A 86 1.38 -5.63 -13.92
CA ALA A 86 2.45 -6.47 -14.46
C ALA A 86 2.51 -7.87 -13.83
N ALA A 87 2.18 -8.01 -12.54
CA ALA A 87 2.27 -9.28 -11.84
C ALA A 87 1.24 -9.38 -10.69
N GLN A 88 0.46 -10.46 -10.74
CA GLN A 88 -0.61 -10.76 -9.79
C GLN A 88 -0.21 -10.69 -8.31
N PRO A 89 0.99 -11.15 -7.88
CA PRO A 89 1.35 -11.13 -6.46
C PRO A 89 1.35 -9.73 -5.82
N PHE A 90 1.60 -8.67 -6.60
CA PHE A 90 1.62 -7.29 -6.09
C PHE A 90 0.23 -6.69 -5.85
N VAL A 91 -0.84 -7.30 -6.36
CA VAL A 91 -2.22 -6.79 -6.19
C VAL A 91 -2.59 -6.68 -4.71
N TRP A 92 -2.08 -7.60 -3.88
CA TRP A 92 -2.35 -7.64 -2.44
C TRP A 92 -1.74 -6.47 -1.66
N LEU A 93 -0.72 -5.78 -2.19
CA LEU A 93 -0.15 -4.58 -1.57
C LEU A 93 -1.14 -3.41 -1.50
N VAL A 94 -2.29 -3.51 -2.17
CA VAL A 94 -3.37 -2.54 -2.06
C VAL A 94 -3.81 -2.29 -0.61
N LEU A 95 -3.83 -3.33 0.22
CA LEU A 95 -4.32 -3.24 1.61
C LEU A 95 -3.46 -2.27 2.44
N PRO A 96 -2.14 -2.50 2.59
CA PRO A 96 -1.29 -1.57 3.33
C PRO A 96 -1.21 -0.18 2.68
N ILE A 97 -1.29 -0.07 1.34
CA ILE A 97 -1.28 1.22 0.64
C ILE A 97 -2.57 2.00 0.92
N ALA A 98 -3.74 1.35 0.88
CA ALA A 98 -5.02 1.96 1.20
C ALA A 98 -5.07 2.44 2.66
N LEU A 99 -4.56 1.64 3.61
CA LEU A 99 -4.42 2.07 5.01
C LEU A 99 -3.47 3.25 5.16
N THR A 100 -2.42 3.31 4.35
CA THR A 100 -1.47 4.42 4.35
C THR A 100 -2.11 5.70 3.83
N CYS A 101 -2.87 5.62 2.73
CA CYS A 101 -3.64 6.75 2.20
C CYS A 101 -4.71 7.20 3.20
N ALA A 102 -5.44 6.27 3.81
CA ALA A 102 -6.49 6.58 4.78
C ALA A 102 -5.98 7.29 6.04
N ARG A 103 -4.73 7.02 6.46
CA ARG A 103 -4.08 7.71 7.59
C ARG A 103 -3.57 9.11 7.23
N ALA A 104 -3.13 9.30 5.98
CA ALA A 104 -2.55 10.55 5.52
C ALA A 104 -3.58 11.58 5.05
N LEU A 105 -4.78 11.13 4.68
CA LEU A 105 -5.86 11.94 4.12
C LEU A 105 -6.94 12.28 5.14
N PRO A 106 -7.74 13.34 4.91
CA PRO A 106 -9.01 13.52 5.57
C PRO A 106 -9.89 12.25 5.46
N PRO A 107 -10.74 11.95 6.44
CA PRO A 107 -11.44 10.66 6.53
C PRO A 107 -12.31 10.34 5.31
N TRP A 108 -12.96 11.35 4.72
CA TRP A 108 -13.77 11.19 3.50
C TRP A 108 -12.91 10.82 2.29
N ALA A 109 -11.76 11.48 2.12
CA ALA A 109 -10.83 11.25 1.02
C ALA A 109 -10.11 9.92 1.19
N GLY A 110 -9.74 9.58 2.43
CA GLY A 110 -9.17 8.28 2.79
C GLY A 110 -10.11 7.13 2.45
N ALA A 111 -11.38 7.22 2.86
CA ALA A 111 -12.39 6.22 2.55
C ALA A 111 -12.60 6.08 1.03
N PHE A 112 -12.75 7.20 0.31
CA PHE A 112 -12.91 7.19 -1.15
C PHE A 112 -11.71 6.53 -1.85
N THR A 113 -10.50 6.89 -1.46
CA THR A 113 -9.27 6.34 -2.04
C THR A 113 -9.16 4.84 -1.76
N ALA A 114 -9.47 4.41 -0.53
CA ALA A 114 -9.48 2.99 -0.17
C ALA A 114 -10.52 2.20 -0.98
N SER A 115 -11.71 2.75 -1.22
CA SER A 115 -12.73 2.13 -2.07
C SER A 115 -12.25 1.99 -3.51
N VAL A 116 -11.72 3.07 -4.10
CA VAL A 116 -11.21 3.05 -5.48
C VAL A 116 -10.08 2.03 -5.63
N LEU A 117 -9.12 2.01 -4.71
CA LEU A 117 -8.02 1.06 -4.70
C LEU A 117 -8.52 -0.38 -4.59
N THR A 118 -9.45 -0.65 -3.67
CA THR A 118 -10.04 -1.98 -3.49
C THR A 118 -10.79 -2.44 -4.75
N CYS A 119 -11.60 -1.57 -5.36
CA CYS A 119 -12.28 -1.87 -6.62
C CYS A 119 -11.28 -2.16 -7.74
N THR A 120 -10.22 -1.34 -7.85
CA THR A 120 -9.16 -1.53 -8.86
C THR A 120 -8.47 -2.89 -8.67
N SER A 121 -8.15 -3.27 -7.44
CA SER A 121 -7.60 -4.59 -7.14
C SER A 121 -8.53 -5.73 -7.48
N ALA A 122 -9.84 -5.59 -7.22
CA ALA A 122 -10.81 -6.61 -7.61
C ALA A 122 -10.82 -6.82 -9.14
N VAL A 123 -10.82 -5.74 -9.92
CA VAL A 123 -10.73 -5.81 -11.38
C VAL A 123 -9.41 -6.49 -11.81
N LEU A 124 -8.29 -6.11 -11.20
CA LEU A 124 -6.99 -6.72 -11.54
C LEU A 124 -6.92 -8.22 -11.20
N LEU A 125 -7.52 -8.64 -10.07
CA LEU A 125 -7.60 -10.06 -9.72
C LEU A 125 -8.43 -10.84 -10.75
N ILE A 126 -9.56 -10.29 -11.20
CA ILE A 126 -10.42 -10.88 -12.23
C ILE A 126 -9.63 -11.01 -13.54
N SER A 127 -8.94 -9.95 -13.96
CA SER A 127 -8.15 -9.98 -15.20
C SER A 127 -7.00 -10.98 -15.17
N HIS A 128 -6.30 -11.11 -14.03
CA HIS A 128 -5.24 -12.11 -13.86
C HIS A 128 -5.77 -13.55 -13.82
N ALA A 129 -7.04 -13.73 -13.42
CA ALA A 129 -7.71 -15.02 -13.47
C ALA A 129 -8.22 -15.40 -14.88
N GLY A 130 -8.15 -14.48 -15.85
CA GLY A 130 -8.63 -14.71 -17.22
C GLY A 130 -10.15 -14.69 -17.38
N LEU A 131 -10.86 -14.02 -16.46
CA LEU A 131 -12.31 -13.81 -16.46
C LEU A 131 -12.65 -12.43 -17.06
#